data_AF-A0A347UGW1-F1
#
_entry.id   AF-A0A347UGW1-F1
#
_cell.length_a   1.000
_cell.length_b   1.000
_cell.length_c   1.000
_cell.angle_alpha   90.00
_cell.angle_beta   90.00
_cell.angle_gamma   90.00
#
_symmetry.space_group_name_H-M   'P 1'
#
loop_
_entity.id
_entity.type
_entity.pdbx_description
1 polymer ?
#
loop_
_entity_poly.entity_id
_entity_poly.type
_entity_poly.pdbx_seq_one_letter_code
_entity_poly.pdbx_strand_id
1 'polypeptide(L)'
;MKRIVKRKRNKRAQASPARAGLSLGAIIKVNGKFLQAFVFGACAWWLWPSSLEWWGLGMISLVLAVAAAGKFFEAIKAMVKLYAREKELARLSATARAPVQSDLANDNVMEDAGMFDD
;
A
#
# COMPACT_ATOMS: atom_id res chain seq x y z
N MET A 1 40.08 -25.09 -17.70
CA MET A 1 38.94 -24.50 -18.45
C MET A 1 37.56 -24.62 -17.75
N LYS A 2 37.47 -24.71 -16.41
CA LYS A 2 36.19 -24.90 -15.66
C LYS A 2 35.72 -23.70 -14.82
N ARG A 3 36.43 -22.56 -14.84
CA ARG A 3 36.14 -21.40 -13.95
C ARG A 3 35.21 -20.34 -14.55
N ILE A 4 34.97 -20.36 -15.87
CA ILE A 4 34.22 -19.29 -16.56
C ILE A 4 32.70 -19.50 -16.43
N VAL A 5 32.25 -20.74 -16.20
CA VAL A 5 30.81 -21.07 -16.15
C VAL A 5 30.16 -20.75 -14.79
N LYS A 6 30.93 -20.66 -13.70
CA LYS A 6 30.38 -20.37 -12.36
C LYS A 6 29.98 -18.89 -12.16
N ARG A 7 30.50 -17.94 -12.96
CA ARG A 7 30.20 -16.50 -12.79
C ARG A 7 28.82 -16.07 -13.32
N LYS A 8 28.18 -16.84 -14.20
CA LYS A 8 26.86 -16.47 -14.76
C LYS A 8 25.66 -16.87 -13.90
N ARG A 9 25.85 -17.71 -12.87
CA ARG A 9 24.74 -18.16 -11.99
C ARG A 9 24.51 -17.28 -10.76
N ASN A 10 25.48 -16.48 -10.31
CA ASN A 10 25.39 -15.77 -9.03
C ASN A 10 24.91 -14.30 -9.07
N LYS A 11 24.82 -13.66 -10.24
CA LYS A 11 24.31 -12.26 -10.33
C LYS A 11 22.83 -12.14 -10.69
N ARG A 12 22.12 -13.27 -10.80
CA ARG A 12 20.65 -13.34 -10.81
C ARG A 12 20.07 -13.69 -9.44
N ALA A 13 20.90 -13.63 -8.39
CA ALA A 13 20.42 -13.55 -7.02
C ALA A 13 19.70 -12.21 -6.88
N GLN A 14 18.39 -12.25 -7.12
CA GLN A 14 17.42 -11.57 -6.28
C GLN A 14 17.73 -10.08 -6.05
N ALA A 15 17.74 -9.28 -7.13
CA ALA A 15 17.17 -7.96 -6.99
C ALA A 15 15.67 -8.17 -6.76
N SER A 16 15.31 -8.46 -5.50
CA SER A 16 13.92 -8.40 -5.06
C SER A 16 13.44 -7.03 -5.51
N PRO A 17 12.39 -6.92 -6.34
CA PRO A 17 11.89 -5.63 -6.75
C PRO A 17 11.67 -4.85 -5.45
N ALA A 18 12.34 -3.71 -5.33
CA ALA A 18 12.14 -2.80 -4.21
C ALA A 18 10.63 -2.65 -4.10
N ARG A 19 10.04 -3.31 -3.10
CA ARG A 19 8.59 -3.29 -2.92
C ARG A 19 8.33 -1.82 -2.69
N ALA A 20 7.74 -1.14 -3.67
CA ALA A 20 7.27 0.22 -3.52
C ALA A 20 6.47 0.20 -2.23
N GLY A 21 7.08 0.73 -1.17
CA GLY A 21 6.63 0.43 0.18
C GLY A 21 5.22 0.95 0.29
N LEU A 22 4.26 0.04 0.48
CA LEU A 22 2.89 0.44 0.72
C LEU A 22 2.93 1.44 1.88
N SER A 23 2.53 2.68 1.61
CA SER A 23 2.51 3.70 2.65
C SER A 23 1.57 3.21 3.74
N LEU A 24 2.12 2.91 4.93
CA LEU A 24 1.37 2.41 6.08
C LEU A 24 0.12 3.25 6.32
N GLY A 25 0.25 4.58 6.20
CA GLY A 25 -0.88 5.51 6.35
C GLY A 25 -1.98 5.30 5.31
N ALA A 26 -1.65 4.90 4.10
CA ALA A 26 -2.64 4.62 3.07
C ALA A 26 -3.38 3.30 3.31
N ILE A 27 -2.67 2.26 3.78
CA ILE A 27 -3.27 0.99 4.23
C ILE A 27 -4.22 1.25 5.39
N ILE A 28 -3.77 1.98 6.42
CA ILE A 28 -4.57 2.33 7.59
C ILE A 28 -5.80 3.13 7.17
N LYS A 29 -5.67 4.06 6.23
CA LYS A 29 -6.80 4.88 5.75
C LYS A 29 -7.86 4.07 5.02
N VAL A 30 -7.47 3.10 4.18
CA VAL A 30 -8.43 2.23 3.49
C VAL A 30 -9.11 1.29 4.49
N ASN A 31 -8.33 0.62 5.34
CA ASN A 31 -8.87 -0.28 6.37
C ASN A 31 -9.77 0.45 7.36
N GLY A 32 -9.40 1.67 7.77
CA GLY A 32 -10.20 2.52 8.64
C GLY A 32 -11.57 2.86 8.04
N LYS A 33 -11.64 3.11 6.73
CA LYS A 33 -12.93 3.33 6.05
C LYS A 33 -13.80 2.07 6.00
N PHE A 34 -13.20 0.90 5.76
CA PHE A 34 -13.92 -0.37 5.81
C PHE A 34 -14.43 -0.67 7.21
N LEU A 35 -13.61 -0.46 8.24
CA LEU A 35 -14.01 -0.61 9.63
C LEU A 35 -15.18 0.32 9.96
N GLN A 36 -15.10 1.58 9.53
CA GLN A 36 -16.16 2.56 9.77
C GLN A 36 -17.47 2.17 9.07
N ALA A 37 -17.41 1.70 7.81
CA ALA A 37 -18.58 1.20 7.09
C ALA A 37 -19.19 -0.02 7.80
N PHE A 38 -18.35 -0.94 8.29
CA PHE A 38 -18.80 -2.10 9.05
C PHE A 38 -19.48 -1.71 10.37
N VAL A 39 -18.90 -0.78 11.13
CA VAL A 39 -19.48 -0.29 12.38
C VAL A 39 -20.84 0.36 12.13
N PHE A 40 -20.96 1.22 11.12
CA PHE A 40 -22.25 1.81 10.77
C PHE A 40 -23.30 0.76 10.35
N GLY A 41 -22.90 -0.25 9.57
CA GLY A 41 -23.80 -1.36 9.19
C GLY A 41 -24.21 -2.22 10.39
N ALA A 42 -23.29 -2.54 11.30
CA ALA A 42 -23.56 -3.30 12.51
C ALA A 42 -24.50 -2.54 13.46
N CYS A 43 -24.27 -1.23 13.64
CA CYS A 43 -25.17 -0.38 14.39
C CYS A 43 -26.55 -0.31 13.74
N ALA A 44 -26.64 -0.19 12.41
CA ALA A 44 -27.93 -0.22 11.71
C ALA A 44 -28.69 -1.53 11.99
N TRP A 45 -28.01 -2.67 11.89
CA TRP A 45 -28.60 -3.97 12.17
C TRP A 45 -29.06 -4.11 13.62
N TRP A 46 -28.25 -3.65 14.58
CA TRP A 46 -28.61 -3.69 16.00
C TRP A 46 -29.82 -2.80 16.30
N LEU A 47 -29.85 -1.59 15.73
CA LEU A 47 -30.92 -0.62 15.94
C LEU A 47 -32.21 -0.98 15.19
N TRP A 48 -32.23 -2.09 14.46
CA TRP A 48 -33.40 -2.52 13.71
C TRP A 48 -34.56 -2.82 14.68
N PRO A 49 -35.70 -2.12 14.55
CA PRO A 49 -36.80 -2.26 15.51
C PRO A 49 -37.49 -3.61 15.34
N SER A 50 -37.63 -4.35 16.44
CA SER A 50 -38.38 -5.60 16.53
C SER A 50 -39.84 -5.40 16.97
N SER A 51 -40.20 -4.21 17.46
CA SER A 51 -41.55 -3.84 17.91
C SER A 51 -41.99 -2.51 17.30
N LEU A 52 -43.29 -2.35 17.02
CA LEU A 52 -43.88 -1.16 16.39
C LEU A 52 -43.70 0.12 17.22
N GLU A 53 -43.59 0.00 18.55
CA GLU A 53 -43.38 1.15 19.44
C GLU A 53 -42.05 1.88 19.18
N TRP A 54 -41.09 1.21 18.57
CA TRP A 54 -39.72 1.71 18.33
C TRP A 54 -39.46 2.03 16.86
N TRP A 55 -40.52 2.21 16.06
CA TRP A 55 -40.42 2.45 14.61
C TRP A 55 -39.52 3.64 14.24
N GLY A 56 -39.43 4.66 15.09
CA GLY A 56 -38.50 5.80 14.91
C GLY A 56 -37.02 5.39 14.84
N LEU A 57 -36.62 4.32 15.53
CA LEU A 57 -35.26 3.75 15.41
C LEU A 57 -35.02 3.10 14.05
N GLY A 58 -36.08 2.63 13.38
CA GLY A 58 -36.00 2.08 12.02
C GLY A 58 -35.57 3.13 10.99
N MET A 59 -36.06 4.37 11.10
CA MET A 59 -35.60 5.47 10.25
C MET A 59 -34.11 5.79 10.48
N ILE A 60 -33.67 5.80 11.75
CA ILE A 60 -32.26 6.03 12.09
C ILE A 60 -31.38 4.89 11.56
N SER A 61 -31.83 3.64 11.69
CA SER A 61 -31.16 2.46 11.12
C SER A 61 -30.99 2.58 9.61
N LEU A 62 -32.04 3.00 8.89
CA LEU A 62 -31.99 3.25 7.45
C LEU A 62 -30.97 4.33 7.07
N VAL A 63 -30.95 5.45 7.80
CA VAL A 63 -29.96 6.52 7.57
C VAL A 63 -28.54 5.99 7.81
N LEU A 64 -28.33 5.20 8.87
CA LEU A 64 -27.04 4.55 9.13
C LEU A 64 -26.65 3.56 8.03
N ALA A 65 -27.60 2.78 7.51
CA ALA A 65 -27.35 1.84 6.42
C ALA A 65 -26.92 2.57 5.14
N VAL A 66 -27.57 3.68 4.80
CA VAL A 66 -27.18 4.53 3.67
C VAL A 66 -25.80 5.16 3.90
N ALA A 67 -25.51 5.63 5.12
CA ALA A 67 -24.21 6.16 5.48
C ALA A 67 -23.11 5.09 5.37
N ALA A 68 -23.37 3.87 5.83
CA ALA A 68 -22.48 2.71 5.70
C ALA A 68 -22.16 2.40 4.23
N ALA A 69 -23.19 2.37 3.37
CA ALA A 69 -23.02 2.19 1.94
C ALA A 69 -22.15 3.30 1.33
N GLY A 70 -22.41 4.57 1.68
CA GLY A 70 -21.58 5.70 1.24
C GLY A 70 -20.11 5.55 1.63
N LYS A 71 -19.83 5.15 2.87
CA LYS A 71 -18.45 4.91 3.35
C LYS A 71 -17.79 3.72 2.68
N PHE A 72 -18.55 2.68 2.36
CA PHE A 72 -18.07 1.54 1.58
C PHE A 72 -17.63 1.98 0.17
N PHE A 73 -18.43 2.77 -0.54
CA PHE A 73 -18.04 3.31 -1.84
C PHE A 73 -16.82 4.24 -1.75
N GLU A 74 -16.73 5.08 -0.72
CA GLU A 74 -15.53 5.90 -0.47
C GLU A 74 -14.27 5.04 -0.23
N ALA A 75 -14.41 3.89 0.41
CA ALA A 75 -13.32 2.94 0.64
C ALA A 75 -12.86 2.33 -0.68
N ILE A 76 -13.80 1.87 -1.52
CA ILE A 76 -13.51 1.34 -2.86
C ILE A 76 -12.79 2.38 -3.71
N LYS A 77 -13.27 3.63 -3.76
CA LYS A 77 -12.62 4.71 -4.52
C LYS A 77 -11.20 4.97 -4.02
N ALA A 78 -10.98 4.93 -2.71
CA ALA A 78 -9.65 5.09 -2.13
C ALA A 78 -8.73 3.92 -2.52
N MET A 79 -9.24 2.69 -2.52
CA MET A 79 -8.51 1.49 -2.95
C MET A 79 -8.12 1.56 -4.42
N VAL A 80 -9.05 1.90 -5.31
CA VAL A 80 -8.78 2.05 -6.75
C VAL A 80 -7.74 3.15 -7.00
N LYS A 81 -7.84 4.28 -6.30
CA LYS A 81 -6.85 5.37 -6.40
C LYS A 81 -5.46 4.94 -5.92
N LEU A 82 -5.39 4.10 -4.88
CA LEU A 82 -4.14 3.53 -4.40
C LEU A 82 -3.51 2.62 -5.45
N TYR A 83 -4.31 1.71 -6.01
CA TYR A 83 -3.88 0.78 -7.04
C TYR A 83 -3.38 1.50 -8.31
N ALA A 84 -4.09 2.56 -8.74
CA ALA A 84 -3.66 3.38 -9.86
C ALA A 84 -2.30 4.06 -9.60
N ARG A 85 -2.09 4.61 -8.39
CA ARG A 85 -0.80 5.17 -7.99
C ARG A 85 0.31 4.12 -7.97
N GLU A 86 0.04 2.94 -7.44
CA GLU A 86 1.01 1.85 -7.43
C GLU A 86 1.37 1.38 -8.84
N LYS A 87 0.40 1.30 -9.75
CA LYS A 87 0.64 0.97 -11.16
C LYS A 87 1.55 1.99 -11.84
N GLU A 88 1.35 3.27 -11.58
CA GLU A 88 2.19 4.33 -12.12
C GLU A 88 3.59 4.33 -11.49
N LEU A 89 3.70 4.11 -10.17
CA LEU A 89 5.00 3.93 -9.51
C LEU A 89 5.75 2.69 -10.03
N ALA A 90 5.04 1.59 -10.28
CA ALA A 90 5.63 0.38 -10.85
C ALA A 90 6.15 0.65 -12.27
N ARG A 91 5.39 1.36 -13.11
CA ARG A 91 5.84 1.82 -14.44
C ARG A 91 7.07 2.71 -14.34
N LEU A 92 7.04 3.71 -13.46
CA LEU A 92 8.19 4.60 -13.25
C LEU A 92 9.40 3.84 -12.73
N SER A 93 9.25 2.86 -11.83
CA SER A 93 10.36 2.03 -11.34
C SER A 93 10.90 1.06 -12.40
N ALA A 94 10.08 0.67 -13.37
CA ALA A 94 10.50 -0.16 -14.50
C ALA A 94 11.22 0.66 -15.58
N THR A 95 10.79 1.90 -15.80
CA THR A 95 11.40 2.84 -16.76
C THR A 95 12.62 3.56 -16.19
N ALA A 96 12.58 3.93 -14.91
CA ALA A 96 13.74 4.33 -14.13
C ALA A 96 14.57 3.07 -13.88
N ARG A 97 15.41 2.75 -14.88
CA ARG A 97 16.56 1.84 -14.75
C ARG A 97 17.08 1.97 -13.32
N ALA A 98 17.04 0.86 -12.55
CA ALA A 98 17.42 0.80 -11.15
C ALA A 98 18.49 1.84 -10.89
N PRO A 99 18.30 2.81 -9.95
CA PRO A 99 19.27 3.89 -9.75
C PRO A 99 20.60 3.18 -9.73
N VAL A 100 21.42 3.45 -10.74
CA VAL A 100 22.78 2.96 -10.76
C VAL A 100 23.26 3.50 -9.43
N GLN A 101 23.44 2.61 -8.45
CA GLN A 101 24.19 2.94 -7.27
C GLN A 101 25.49 3.39 -7.88
N SER A 102 25.60 4.70 -8.00
CA SER A 102 26.78 5.30 -8.56
C SER A 102 27.81 4.85 -7.55
N ASP A 103 28.72 4.00 -7.97
CA ASP A 103 29.93 3.63 -7.23
C ASP A 103 30.68 4.88 -6.71
N LEU A 104 30.27 6.09 -7.12
CA LEU A 104 30.58 7.41 -6.56
C LEU A 104 30.36 7.58 -5.04
N ALA A 105 29.68 6.66 -4.35
CA ALA A 105 29.55 6.68 -2.88
C ALA A 105 29.85 5.32 -2.25
N ASN A 106 30.75 4.55 -2.86
CA ASN A 106 31.31 3.36 -2.27
C ASN A 106 32.61 3.79 -1.59
N ASP A 107 32.76 3.58 -0.28
CA ASP A 107 33.93 4.03 0.50
C ASP A 107 35.25 3.60 -0.15
N ASN A 108 35.24 2.45 -0.85
CA ASN A 108 36.35 1.90 -1.62
C ASN A 108 36.85 2.82 -2.76
N VAL A 109 36.00 3.68 -3.34
CA VAL A 109 36.38 4.64 -4.40
C VAL A 109 36.95 5.93 -3.81
N MET A 110 36.56 6.28 -2.57
CA MET A 110 37.17 7.39 -1.83
C MET A 110 38.55 7.02 -1.27
N GLU A 111 38.74 5.75 -0.90
CA GLU A 111 40.04 5.18 -0.50
C GLU A 111 41.03 5.13 -1.68
N ASP A 112 40.61 4.61 -2.85
CA ASP A 112 41.43 4.60 -4.08
C ASP A 112 41.73 6.00 -4.63
N ALA A 113 40.92 7.01 -4.27
CA ALA A 113 41.14 8.42 -4.62
C ALA A 113 42.05 9.18 -3.64
N GLY A 114 42.57 8.52 -2.60
CA GLY A 114 43.51 9.11 -1.64
C GLY A 114 42.87 10.16 -0.72
N MET A 115 41.57 10.06 -0.44
CA MET A 115 40.84 11.06 0.34
C MET A 115 40.84 10.77 1.87
N PHE A 116 41.44 9.66 2.30
CA PHE A 116 41.76 9.39 3.70
C PHE A 116 43.26 9.16 3.82
N ASP A 117 43.95 10.11 4.45
CA ASP A 117 45.33 9.98 4.91
C ASP A 117 45.28 10.38 6.39
N ASP A 118 45.14 9.36 7.26
CA ASP A 118 45.52 9.31 8.69
C ASP A 118 45.13 7.96 9.31
#